data_AF-S4NVF2-F1
#
_entry.id   AF-S4NVF2-F1
#
_cell.length_a   1.000
_cell.length_b   1.000
_cell.length_c   1.000
_cell.angle_alpha   90.00
_cell.angle_beta   90.00
_cell.angle_gamma   90.00
#
_symmetry.space_group_name_H-M   'P 1'
#
loop_
_entity.id
_entity.type
_entity.pdbx_description
1 polymer ?
#
loop_
_entity_poly.entity_id
_entity_poly.type
_entity_poly.pdbx_seq_one_letter_code
_entity_poly.pdbx_strand_id
1 'polypeptide(L)'
;MVIVPAPREGDAELAQNADDLDTRGAEQEDLADQERHEAESAAAVAEARQSTGPAAPGYDPAEREAVLKVMRERRDIRNGFRSDPIPHEVLLRVLEAAHHAPSVGHSQPWDFVVIRSADTRRAMHELAMRQRDAYAKSLPKGRAKQFKELKIEAILDTPVNIVVTADPTRGGRHTLGRHTQPQMAPYSAALAVENLWLAARAEGLGVGWVSFFDEREMVRALGLPEHLEVIAYLCVGYVDEFPDEPELLQAGWSKRRPLSWVVHEETYGRRALPGEEPHDLLAETVAQIRPLDAKALGEAWERQKRMTKPAGALGMLEIISAQLSGLSRQCPPPIPEPAAVAIFAGDHGVHAQGVTPWPQEVTAQMVANFLGGGAVCNAFATQVGAEVCIVDVGVAADLPATPGLLPRKVRAGTSDMTTGPAMTREEARQAIEVGIETARDLVAAGNKALLTGEMGIANTTASAALISVFTGVDPAEVTGRGTGINDETLARKTEVVRRALELHQPDPADPIGVLAAIGGFEHAAIVGLLLGGASLRTPVILDGVSAGAAALVARAIAPEVLAACIAGHRSAEPGHVAALNKLGLRPLVDLDLRLGEGTGALLALPLVQSTARAMHEVATFDSAGVTEK
;
A
#
# COMPACT_ATOMS: atom_id res chain seq x y z
N MET A 1 29.39 -26.07 40.30
CA MET A 1 30.73 -26.68 40.25
C MET A 1 30.88 -27.39 38.92
N VAL A 2 31.30 -26.66 37.88
CA VAL A 2 31.82 -27.19 36.59
C VAL A 2 32.85 -26.15 36.12
N ILE A 3 33.99 -26.66 35.66
CA ILE A 3 35.29 -26.00 35.52
C ILE A 3 35.47 -25.48 34.08
N VAL A 4 36.08 -24.31 33.95
CA VAL A 4 36.55 -23.67 32.70
C VAL A 4 38.04 -24.03 32.47
N PRO A 5 38.52 -24.24 31.23
CA PRO A 5 39.93 -24.07 30.92
C PRO A 5 40.21 -22.86 30.00
N ALA A 6 41.29 -22.16 30.34
CA ALA A 6 41.87 -20.98 29.68
C ALA A 6 42.84 -21.36 28.52
N PRO A 7 43.23 -20.41 27.64
CA PRO A 7 44.09 -20.66 26.48
C PRO A 7 45.60 -20.58 26.83
N ARG A 8 46.45 -21.11 25.94
CA ARG A 8 47.92 -20.95 25.98
C ARG A 8 48.43 -20.32 24.68
N GLU A 9 49.27 -19.30 24.83
CA GLU A 9 50.08 -18.64 23.80
C GLU A 9 51.48 -19.29 23.64
N GLY A 10 52.13 -19.03 22.50
CA GLY A 10 53.59 -19.13 22.33
C GLY A 10 54.09 -19.15 20.87
N ASP A 11 54.43 -17.94 20.34
CA ASP A 11 55.62 -17.48 19.56
C ASP A 11 56.19 -18.29 18.36
N ALA A 12 56.78 -17.73 17.29
CA ALA A 12 57.04 -16.36 16.79
C ALA A 12 57.49 -16.40 15.31
N GLU A 13 57.54 -15.21 14.70
CA GLU A 13 57.89 -14.73 13.33
C GLU A 13 58.95 -15.46 12.49
N LEU A 14 58.82 -15.35 11.15
CA LEU A 14 59.92 -15.02 10.22
C LEU A 14 59.38 -14.63 8.83
N ALA A 15 59.65 -13.38 8.42
CA ALA A 15 59.43 -12.83 7.09
C ALA A 15 60.48 -13.33 6.08
N GLN A 16 60.10 -13.49 4.80
CA GLN A 16 61.05 -13.74 3.71
C GLN A 16 60.83 -12.77 2.54
N ASN A 17 61.95 -12.19 2.10
CA ASN A 17 62.11 -11.19 1.05
C ASN A 17 61.88 -11.74 -0.36
N ALA A 18 61.43 -10.83 -1.22
CA ALA A 18 61.39 -10.95 -2.66
C ALA A 18 62.79 -10.70 -3.26
N ASP A 19 63.37 -11.69 -3.93
CA ASP A 19 64.34 -11.52 -5.04
C ASP A 19 64.88 -12.88 -5.54
N ASP A 20 63.99 -13.84 -5.86
CA ASP A 20 64.46 -15.07 -6.52
C ASP A 20 63.36 -15.82 -7.28
N LEU A 21 62.82 -15.25 -8.36
CA LEU A 21 62.13 -16.03 -9.39
C LEU A 21 62.33 -15.40 -10.79
N ASP A 22 63.00 -16.14 -11.66
CA ASP A 22 63.18 -15.85 -13.09
C ASP A 22 61.86 -16.10 -13.84
N THR A 23 61.12 -15.04 -14.18
CA THR A 23 59.75 -15.07 -14.70
C THR A 23 59.60 -15.06 -16.23
N ARG A 24 60.63 -15.40 -17.02
CA ARG A 24 60.52 -15.29 -18.49
C ARG A 24 60.17 -16.57 -19.25
N GLY A 25 60.23 -17.74 -18.59
CA GLY A 25 59.80 -19.02 -19.18
C GLY A 25 58.34 -19.37 -18.89
N ALA A 26 57.85 -19.04 -17.68
CA ALA A 26 56.51 -19.39 -17.22
C ALA A 26 55.40 -18.53 -17.87
N GLU A 27 55.69 -17.27 -18.21
CA GLU A 27 54.70 -16.37 -18.82
C GLU A 27 54.28 -16.78 -20.25
N GLN A 28 55.13 -17.50 -21.01
CA GLN A 28 54.77 -17.95 -22.36
C GLN A 28 53.97 -19.27 -22.39
N GLU A 29 54.18 -20.16 -21.42
CA GLU A 29 53.37 -21.39 -21.28
C GLU A 29 51.99 -21.07 -20.67
N ASP A 30 51.92 -20.15 -19.69
CA ASP A 30 50.65 -19.74 -19.09
C ASP A 30 49.74 -18.94 -20.05
N LEU A 31 50.30 -18.11 -20.95
CA LEU A 31 49.51 -17.42 -21.97
C LEU A 31 48.97 -18.37 -23.04
N ALA A 32 49.74 -19.40 -23.42
CA ALA A 32 49.30 -20.39 -24.41
C ALA A 32 48.24 -21.36 -23.84
N ASP A 33 48.30 -21.69 -22.56
CA ASP A 33 47.28 -22.49 -21.87
C ASP A 33 46.03 -21.66 -21.52
N GLN A 34 46.17 -20.36 -21.22
CA GLN A 34 45.03 -19.45 -21.07
C GLN A 34 44.31 -19.19 -22.39
N GLU A 35 45.01 -18.97 -23.51
CA GLU A 35 44.37 -18.81 -24.82
C GLU A 35 43.68 -20.12 -25.28
N ARG A 36 44.21 -21.30 -24.92
CA ARG A 36 43.55 -22.59 -25.17
C ARG A 36 42.33 -22.80 -24.28
N HIS A 37 42.41 -22.47 -23.00
CA HIS A 37 41.28 -22.56 -22.08
C HIS A 37 40.17 -21.54 -22.40
N GLU A 38 40.52 -20.33 -22.83
CA GLU A 38 39.54 -19.33 -23.29
C GLU A 38 38.93 -19.71 -24.65
N ALA A 39 39.71 -20.31 -25.56
CA ALA A 39 39.17 -20.82 -26.83
C ALA A 39 38.29 -22.06 -26.65
N GLU A 40 38.62 -23.00 -25.75
CA GLU A 40 37.78 -24.16 -25.42
C GLU A 40 36.55 -23.77 -24.60
N SER A 41 36.66 -22.79 -23.70
CA SER A 41 35.54 -22.22 -22.95
C SER A 41 34.60 -21.42 -23.87
N ALA A 42 35.13 -20.59 -24.76
CA ALA A 42 34.33 -19.84 -25.74
C ALA A 42 33.69 -20.77 -26.79
N ALA A 43 34.35 -21.87 -27.17
CA ALA A 43 33.76 -22.91 -28.02
C ALA A 43 32.67 -23.71 -27.30
N ALA A 44 32.84 -24.01 -26.00
CA ALA A 44 31.85 -24.71 -25.19
C ALA A 44 30.61 -23.86 -24.84
N VAL A 45 30.75 -22.53 -24.79
CA VAL A 45 29.63 -21.60 -24.55
C VAL A 45 28.87 -21.27 -25.85
N ALA A 46 29.42 -21.61 -27.03
CA ALA A 46 28.77 -21.39 -28.33
C ALA A 46 27.93 -22.58 -28.84
N GLU A 47 28.01 -23.76 -28.24
CA GLU A 47 27.06 -24.84 -28.50
C GLU A 47 25.88 -24.74 -27.53
N ALA A 48 25.03 -23.74 -27.74
CA ALA A 48 23.65 -23.80 -27.24
C ALA A 48 23.08 -25.15 -27.69
N ARG A 49 22.78 -26.06 -26.74
CA ARG A 49 22.15 -27.36 -27.01
C ARG A 49 21.05 -27.16 -28.07
N GLN A 50 21.32 -27.55 -29.31
CA GLN A 50 20.33 -27.46 -30.36
C GLN A 50 19.20 -28.41 -29.96
N SER A 51 17.99 -27.88 -29.77
CA SER A 51 16.83 -28.67 -29.38
C SER A 51 16.68 -29.85 -30.33
N THR A 52 16.65 -31.07 -29.80
CA THR A 52 16.63 -32.31 -30.59
C THR A 52 15.25 -32.65 -31.17
N GLY A 53 14.27 -31.76 -31.01
CA GLY A 53 12.91 -31.92 -31.49
C GLY A 53 12.08 -30.64 -31.38
N PRO A 54 10.83 -30.67 -31.87
CA PRO A 54 9.90 -29.57 -31.65
C PRO A 54 9.62 -29.39 -30.16
N ALA A 55 9.25 -28.16 -29.76
CA ALA A 55 8.77 -27.92 -28.40
C ALA A 55 7.59 -28.85 -28.06
N ALA A 56 7.48 -29.24 -26.80
CA ALA A 56 6.35 -30.06 -26.35
C ALA A 56 5.03 -29.35 -26.72
N PRO A 57 4.09 -30.04 -27.39
CA PRO A 57 2.83 -29.42 -27.77
C PRO A 57 2.05 -29.03 -26.52
N GLY A 58 1.40 -27.87 -26.56
CA GLY A 58 0.40 -27.51 -25.56
C GLY A 58 -0.88 -28.35 -25.72
N TYR A 59 -1.74 -28.31 -24.71
CA TYR A 59 -3.10 -28.86 -24.79
C TYR A 59 -3.90 -28.23 -25.93
N ASP A 60 -5.00 -28.87 -26.33
CA ASP A 60 -5.84 -28.33 -27.39
C ASP A 60 -6.47 -26.97 -26.96
N PRO A 61 -7.02 -26.16 -27.90
CA PRO A 61 -7.61 -24.87 -27.53
C PRO A 61 -8.75 -24.96 -26.51
N ALA A 62 -9.56 -26.03 -26.54
CA ALA A 62 -10.74 -26.17 -25.69
C ALA A 62 -10.36 -26.53 -24.24
N GLU A 63 -9.41 -27.45 -24.06
CA GLU A 63 -8.81 -27.82 -22.78
C GLU A 63 -8.10 -26.62 -22.14
N ARG A 64 -7.32 -25.87 -22.93
CA ARG A 64 -6.68 -24.63 -22.45
C ARG A 64 -7.71 -23.62 -21.96
N GLU A 65 -8.77 -23.39 -22.73
CA GLU A 65 -9.81 -22.45 -22.33
C GLU A 65 -10.58 -22.95 -21.10
N ALA A 66 -10.83 -24.25 -20.96
CA ALA A 66 -11.45 -24.83 -19.77
C ALA A 66 -10.60 -24.58 -18.51
N VAL A 67 -9.29 -24.82 -18.58
CA VAL A 67 -8.36 -24.55 -17.45
C VAL A 67 -8.37 -23.06 -17.09
N LEU A 68 -8.23 -22.17 -18.09
CA LEU A 68 -8.23 -20.73 -17.85
C LEU A 68 -9.58 -20.24 -17.32
N LYS A 69 -10.69 -20.82 -17.77
CA LYS A 69 -12.03 -20.51 -17.28
C LYS A 69 -12.18 -20.90 -15.81
N VAL A 70 -11.78 -22.11 -15.41
CA VAL A 70 -11.79 -22.54 -14.01
C VAL A 70 -10.92 -21.61 -13.15
N MET A 71 -9.73 -21.25 -13.63
CA MET A 71 -8.87 -20.27 -12.95
C MET A 71 -9.51 -18.88 -12.87
N ARG A 72 -10.26 -18.40 -13.86
CA ARG A 72 -10.92 -17.09 -13.78
C ARG A 72 -12.18 -17.11 -12.94
N GLU A 73 -12.89 -18.24 -12.87
CA GLU A 73 -14.21 -18.37 -12.26
C GLU A 73 -14.20 -19.05 -10.89
N ARG A 74 -13.08 -19.62 -10.41
CA ARG A 74 -13.02 -20.04 -9.00
C ARG A 74 -13.19 -18.84 -8.08
N ARG A 75 -13.95 -19.04 -7.02
CA ARG A 75 -14.34 -17.99 -6.07
C ARG A 75 -14.20 -18.52 -4.66
N ASP A 76 -14.00 -17.58 -3.75
CA ASP A 76 -14.16 -17.78 -2.33
C ASP A 76 -15.62 -17.65 -1.96
N ILE A 77 -16.29 -18.80 -1.92
CA ILE A 77 -17.73 -18.90 -1.74
C ILE A 77 -18.05 -18.95 -0.25
N ARG A 78 -18.96 -18.08 0.19
CA ARG A 78 -19.44 -18.06 1.58
C ARG A 78 -20.95 -18.27 1.67
N ASN A 79 -21.66 -18.16 0.56
CA ASN A 79 -23.12 -18.19 0.49
C ASN A 79 -23.61 -19.24 -0.52
N GLY A 80 -24.89 -19.59 -0.43
CA GLY A 80 -25.55 -20.46 -1.43
C GLY A 80 -25.12 -21.92 -1.39
N PHE A 81 -24.48 -22.39 -0.32
CA PHE A 81 -24.17 -23.81 -0.15
C PHE A 81 -25.43 -24.64 0.06
N ARG A 82 -25.47 -25.80 -0.57
CA ARG A 82 -26.55 -26.76 -0.52
C ARG A 82 -26.22 -27.86 0.49
N SER A 83 -27.26 -28.46 1.06
CA SER A 83 -27.11 -29.59 2.01
C SER A 83 -26.80 -30.92 1.34
N ASP A 84 -26.74 -30.97 0.01
CA ASP A 84 -26.44 -32.18 -0.76
C ASP A 84 -25.08 -32.79 -0.32
N PRO A 85 -25.01 -34.09 -0.01
CA PRO A 85 -23.76 -34.74 0.34
C PRO A 85 -22.81 -34.76 -0.87
N ILE A 86 -21.52 -34.55 -0.64
CA ILE A 86 -20.49 -34.74 -1.66
C ILE A 86 -20.23 -36.25 -1.83
N PRO A 87 -20.43 -36.82 -3.03
CA PRO A 87 -20.09 -38.22 -3.28
C PRO A 87 -18.62 -38.52 -2.97
N HIS A 88 -18.32 -39.72 -2.46
CA HIS A 88 -16.97 -40.07 -2.01
C HIS A 88 -15.95 -40.00 -3.15
N GLU A 89 -16.34 -40.43 -4.35
CA GLU A 89 -15.53 -40.41 -5.56
C GLU A 89 -15.24 -38.99 -6.05
N VAL A 90 -16.17 -38.05 -5.89
CA VAL A 90 -15.96 -36.63 -6.21
C VAL A 90 -14.94 -36.05 -5.24
N LEU A 91 -15.14 -36.27 -3.93
CA LEU A 91 -14.21 -35.79 -2.90
C LEU A 91 -12.81 -36.39 -3.08
N LEU A 92 -12.72 -37.67 -3.46
CA LEU A 92 -11.45 -38.32 -3.73
C LEU A 92 -10.72 -37.67 -4.90
N ARG A 93 -11.38 -37.40 -6.03
CA ARG A 93 -10.75 -36.70 -7.17
C ARG A 93 -10.24 -35.30 -6.78
N VAL A 94 -10.98 -34.59 -5.94
CA VAL A 94 -10.57 -33.28 -5.43
C VAL A 94 -9.31 -33.38 -4.55
N LEU A 95 -9.26 -34.36 -3.64
CA LEU A 95 -8.09 -34.60 -2.79
C LEU A 95 -6.88 -35.13 -3.57
N GLU A 96 -7.10 -35.98 -4.57
CA GLU A 96 -6.05 -36.48 -5.47
C GLU A 96 -5.44 -35.32 -6.28
N ALA A 97 -6.26 -34.43 -6.83
CA ALA A 97 -5.77 -33.23 -7.51
C ALA A 97 -4.92 -32.34 -6.59
N ALA A 98 -5.35 -32.15 -5.33
CA ALA A 98 -4.58 -31.45 -4.32
C ALA A 98 -3.24 -32.14 -4.04
N HIS A 99 -3.23 -33.47 -3.94
CA HIS A 99 -2.03 -34.28 -3.72
C HIS A 99 -1.07 -34.29 -4.93
N HIS A 100 -1.56 -34.00 -6.14
CA HIS A 100 -0.72 -33.83 -7.32
C HIS A 100 0.00 -32.47 -7.40
N ALA A 101 -0.15 -31.59 -6.40
CA ALA A 101 0.56 -30.32 -6.39
C ALA A 101 2.09 -30.51 -6.40
N PRO A 102 2.83 -29.59 -7.04
CA PRO A 102 4.27 -29.59 -6.94
C PRO A 102 4.71 -29.24 -5.52
N SER A 103 5.84 -29.77 -5.07
CA SER A 103 6.46 -29.43 -3.79
C SER A 103 7.96 -29.31 -3.91
N VAL A 104 8.52 -28.35 -3.18
CA VAL A 104 9.97 -28.16 -3.11
C VAL A 104 10.63 -29.41 -2.54
N GLY A 105 11.65 -29.90 -3.24
CA GLY A 105 12.34 -31.14 -2.89
C GLY A 105 11.45 -32.39 -2.94
N HIS A 106 10.31 -32.34 -3.65
CA HIS A 106 9.32 -33.42 -3.70
C HIS A 106 8.86 -33.88 -2.30
N SER A 107 8.77 -32.93 -1.36
CA SER A 107 8.53 -33.21 0.06
C SER A 107 7.09 -33.55 0.42
N GLN A 108 6.12 -33.13 -0.41
CA GLN A 108 4.68 -33.32 -0.20
C GLN A 108 4.26 -33.10 1.27
N PRO A 109 4.54 -31.91 1.83
CA PRO A 109 4.48 -31.67 3.27
C PRO A 109 3.05 -31.62 3.82
N TRP A 110 2.03 -31.69 2.98
CA TRP A 110 0.65 -31.46 3.38
C TRP A 110 -0.06 -32.72 3.91
N ASP A 111 -1.05 -32.49 4.77
CA ASP A 111 -2.10 -33.46 5.09
C ASP A 111 -3.47 -32.81 4.94
N PHE A 112 -4.49 -33.64 4.69
CA PHE A 112 -5.88 -33.21 4.54
C PHE A 112 -6.76 -33.86 5.62
N VAL A 113 -7.19 -33.08 6.61
CA VAL A 113 -8.09 -33.55 7.67
C VAL A 113 -9.53 -33.27 7.24
N VAL A 114 -10.25 -34.33 6.86
CA VAL A 114 -11.65 -34.24 6.40
C VAL A 114 -12.61 -34.29 7.59
N ILE A 115 -13.34 -33.20 7.81
CA ILE A 115 -14.29 -33.01 8.91
C ILE A 115 -15.71 -33.10 8.38
N ARG A 116 -16.46 -34.12 8.83
CA ARG A 116 -17.90 -34.29 8.54
C ARG A 116 -18.79 -34.15 9.78
N SER A 117 -18.22 -34.36 10.96
CA SER A 117 -18.94 -34.31 12.24
C SER A 117 -19.55 -32.93 12.47
N ALA A 118 -20.87 -32.89 12.69
CA ALA A 118 -21.56 -31.65 13.02
C ALA A 118 -21.07 -31.03 14.34
N ASP A 119 -20.66 -31.86 15.31
CA ASP A 119 -20.11 -31.38 16.59
C ASP A 119 -18.77 -30.67 16.39
N THR A 120 -17.86 -31.27 15.61
CA THR A 120 -16.57 -30.66 15.29
C THR A 120 -16.76 -29.35 14.52
N ARG A 121 -17.68 -29.32 13.54
CA ARG A 121 -18.00 -28.11 12.78
C ARG A 121 -18.60 -27.01 13.67
N ARG A 122 -19.46 -27.35 14.63
CA ARG A 122 -19.96 -26.39 15.64
C ARG A 122 -18.84 -25.79 16.48
N ALA A 123 -17.92 -26.61 16.98
CA ALA A 123 -16.79 -26.12 17.75
C ALA A 123 -15.90 -25.17 16.92
N MET A 124 -15.64 -25.50 15.65
CA MET A 124 -14.88 -24.63 14.74
C MET A 124 -15.63 -23.33 14.43
N HIS A 125 -16.95 -23.40 14.23
CA HIS A 125 -17.77 -22.22 14.02
C HIS A 125 -17.72 -21.25 15.22
N GLU A 126 -17.79 -21.76 16.45
CA GLU A 126 -17.67 -20.93 17.65
C GLU A 126 -16.29 -20.24 17.76
N LEU A 127 -15.21 -20.94 17.41
CA LEU A 127 -13.88 -20.36 17.31
C LEU A 127 -13.83 -19.22 16.29
N ALA A 128 -14.42 -19.45 15.11
CA ALA A 128 -14.47 -18.47 14.04
C ALA A 128 -15.26 -17.21 14.44
N MET A 129 -16.40 -17.38 15.11
CA MET A 129 -17.21 -16.25 15.55
C MET A 129 -16.51 -15.40 16.62
N ARG A 130 -15.73 -16.00 17.53
CA ARG A 130 -14.94 -15.21 18.51
C ARG A 130 -13.91 -14.32 17.83
N GLN A 131 -13.19 -14.85 16.84
CA GLN A 131 -12.20 -14.06 16.08
C GLN A 131 -12.86 -13.01 15.19
N ARG A 132 -14.02 -13.32 14.59
CA ARG A 132 -14.84 -12.34 13.87
C ARG A 132 -15.21 -11.15 14.76
N ASP A 133 -15.67 -11.41 15.98
CA ASP A 133 -16.08 -10.37 16.91
C ASP A 133 -14.88 -9.53 17.38
N ALA A 134 -13.71 -10.16 17.57
CA ALA A 134 -12.48 -9.45 17.90
C ALA A 134 -12.03 -8.53 16.75
N TYR A 135 -12.05 -9.02 15.51
CA TYR A 135 -11.72 -8.22 14.32
C TYR A 135 -12.73 -7.10 14.07
N ALA A 136 -14.03 -7.36 14.21
CA ALA A 136 -15.06 -6.32 14.06
C ALA A 136 -14.85 -5.13 15.01
N LYS A 137 -14.32 -5.39 16.22
CA LYS A 137 -14.01 -4.36 17.23
C LYS A 137 -12.74 -3.56 16.91
N SER A 138 -11.81 -4.10 16.11
CA SER A 138 -10.60 -3.39 15.71
C SER A 138 -10.80 -2.49 14.49
N LEU A 139 -11.89 -2.69 13.73
CA LEU A 139 -12.18 -1.91 12.53
C LEU A 139 -12.65 -0.47 12.86
N PRO A 140 -12.19 0.54 12.09
CA PRO A 140 -12.80 1.86 12.11
C PRO A 140 -14.30 1.80 11.79
N LYS A 141 -15.10 2.73 12.34
CA LYS A 141 -16.58 2.71 12.24
C LYS A 141 -17.10 2.48 10.82
N GLY A 142 -16.52 3.15 9.81
CA GLY A 142 -16.92 3.00 8.41
C GLY A 142 -16.68 1.58 7.87
N ARG A 143 -15.52 0.99 8.16
CA ARG A 143 -15.19 -0.40 7.83
C ARG A 143 -16.04 -1.39 8.62
N ALA A 144 -16.26 -1.14 9.90
CA ALA A 144 -17.07 -1.99 10.76
C ALA A 144 -18.52 -2.09 10.26
N LYS A 145 -19.07 -1.00 9.70
CA LYS A 145 -20.40 -1.02 9.07
C LYS A 145 -20.42 -1.96 7.86
N GLN A 146 -19.47 -1.83 6.95
CA GLN A 146 -19.37 -2.71 5.78
C GLN A 146 -19.13 -4.17 6.18
N PHE A 147 -18.25 -4.41 7.16
CA PHE A 147 -17.90 -5.76 7.60
C PHE A 147 -19.07 -6.53 8.21
N LYS A 148 -20.02 -5.85 8.87
CA LYS A 148 -21.21 -6.49 9.44
C LYS A 148 -22.09 -7.18 8.40
N GLU A 149 -22.11 -6.66 7.18
CA GLU A 149 -22.89 -7.20 6.07
C GLU A 149 -22.16 -8.38 5.39
N LEU A 150 -20.86 -8.55 5.65
CA LEU A 150 -20.07 -9.65 5.11
C LEU A 150 -20.23 -10.91 5.95
N LYS A 151 -20.58 -12.00 5.27
CA LYS A 151 -20.38 -13.35 5.79
C LYS A 151 -18.89 -13.70 5.67
N ILE A 152 -18.33 -14.36 6.67
CA ILE A 152 -16.89 -14.67 6.72
C ILE A 152 -16.56 -16.17 6.64
N GLU A 153 -17.59 -17.02 6.76
CA GLU A 153 -17.43 -18.47 6.84
C GLU A 153 -18.71 -19.19 6.39
N ALA A 154 -18.60 -20.49 6.12
CA ALA A 154 -19.71 -21.37 5.76
C ALA A 154 -19.56 -22.76 6.43
N ILE A 155 -18.98 -22.80 7.63
CA ILE A 155 -18.57 -24.02 8.35
C ILE A 155 -19.78 -24.91 8.58
N LEU A 156 -20.89 -24.33 9.04
CA LEU A 156 -22.11 -25.07 9.34
C LEU A 156 -22.96 -25.36 8.09
N ASP A 157 -22.86 -24.51 7.07
CA ASP A 157 -23.64 -24.61 5.83
C ASP A 157 -23.10 -25.67 4.85
N THR A 158 -21.85 -26.10 5.04
CA THR A 158 -21.19 -27.07 4.16
C THR A 158 -21.22 -28.48 4.73
N PRO A 159 -21.43 -29.52 3.90
CA PRO A 159 -21.43 -30.91 4.35
C PRO A 159 -20.04 -31.41 4.77
N VAL A 160 -18.97 -30.80 4.25
CA VAL A 160 -17.58 -31.19 4.49
C VAL A 160 -16.72 -29.95 4.75
N ASN A 161 -15.88 -30.01 5.79
CA ASN A 161 -14.76 -29.08 5.93
C ASN A 161 -13.43 -29.82 5.80
N ILE A 162 -12.40 -29.15 5.33
CA ILE A 162 -11.07 -29.73 5.14
C ILE A 162 -10.05 -28.80 5.78
N VAL A 163 -9.27 -29.32 6.72
CA VAL A 163 -8.09 -28.62 7.22
C VAL A 163 -6.88 -29.11 6.46
N VAL A 164 -6.11 -28.17 5.91
CA VAL A 164 -4.85 -28.45 5.22
C VAL A 164 -3.72 -28.00 6.13
N THR A 165 -2.83 -28.92 6.46
CA THR A 165 -1.65 -28.65 7.30
C THR A 165 -0.38 -28.70 6.47
N ALA A 166 0.74 -28.21 7.02
CA ALA A 166 2.08 -28.49 6.55
C ALA A 166 2.91 -29.08 7.69
N ASP A 167 3.58 -30.20 7.42
CA ASP A 167 4.55 -30.82 8.30
C ASP A 167 5.97 -30.38 7.91
N PRO A 168 6.60 -29.44 8.64
CA PRO A 168 7.94 -28.98 8.38
C PRO A 168 9.02 -30.00 8.79
N THR A 169 8.66 -31.22 9.17
CA THR A 169 9.61 -32.31 9.45
C THR A 169 9.64 -33.36 8.34
N ARG A 170 8.63 -33.39 7.46
CA ARG A 170 8.52 -34.37 6.37
C ARG A 170 9.67 -34.21 5.35
N GLY A 171 10.23 -35.33 4.90
CA GLY A 171 11.37 -35.35 3.96
C GLY A 171 12.76 -35.18 4.60
N GLY A 172 12.85 -35.08 5.93
CA GLY A 172 14.12 -35.06 6.67
C GLY A 172 14.95 -33.77 6.52
N ARG A 173 16.11 -33.70 7.18
CA ARG A 173 16.94 -32.47 7.31
C ARG A 173 17.50 -31.91 5.99
N HIS A 174 17.59 -32.74 4.96
CA HIS A 174 18.30 -32.45 3.70
C HIS A 174 17.37 -32.33 2.49
N THR A 175 16.10 -31.98 2.71
CA THR A 175 15.19 -31.69 1.61
C THR A 175 15.70 -30.52 0.77
N LEU A 176 15.91 -30.77 -0.53
CA LEU A 176 16.40 -29.78 -1.50
C LEU A 176 15.53 -28.52 -1.48
N GLY A 177 16.15 -27.34 -1.48
CA GLY A 177 15.48 -26.03 -1.41
C GLY A 177 14.97 -25.67 -0.01
N ARG A 178 14.27 -26.58 0.66
CA ARG A 178 13.73 -26.33 2.01
C ARG A 178 14.81 -26.20 3.08
N HIS A 179 15.95 -26.89 2.91
CA HIS A 179 17.09 -26.75 3.83
C HIS A 179 17.58 -25.30 3.94
N THR A 180 17.60 -24.56 2.83
CA THR A 180 17.99 -23.15 2.80
C THR A 180 16.81 -22.20 3.04
N GLN A 181 15.59 -22.63 2.72
CA GLN A 181 14.35 -21.86 2.90
C GLN A 181 13.25 -22.71 3.57
N PRO A 182 13.21 -22.79 4.91
CA PRO A 182 12.23 -23.63 5.63
C PRO A 182 10.76 -23.35 5.28
N GLN A 183 10.42 -22.10 4.97
CA GLN A 183 9.09 -21.63 4.57
C GLN A 183 8.56 -22.24 3.25
N MET A 184 9.39 -23.01 2.52
CA MET A 184 8.93 -23.72 1.33
C MET A 184 7.92 -24.84 1.63
N ALA A 185 7.88 -25.36 2.87
CA ALA A 185 6.87 -26.34 3.27
C ALA A 185 5.44 -25.77 3.23
N PRO A 186 5.11 -24.69 3.96
CA PRO A 186 3.78 -24.07 3.89
C PRO A 186 3.45 -23.55 2.48
N TYR A 187 4.43 -23.05 1.70
CA TYR A 187 4.18 -22.63 0.32
C TYR A 187 3.82 -23.80 -0.61
N SER A 188 4.45 -24.95 -0.44
CA SER A 188 4.09 -26.17 -1.19
C SER A 188 2.66 -26.63 -0.85
N ALA A 189 2.27 -26.53 0.42
CA ALA A 189 0.90 -26.84 0.85
C ALA A 189 -0.13 -25.84 0.30
N ALA A 190 0.22 -24.55 0.16
CA ALA A 190 -0.64 -23.56 -0.49
C ALA A 190 -0.94 -23.91 -1.97
N LEU A 191 0.02 -24.51 -2.69
CA LEU A 191 -0.20 -25.02 -4.05
C LEU A 191 -1.19 -26.19 -4.06
N ALA A 192 -1.12 -27.08 -3.06
CA ALA A 192 -2.10 -28.14 -2.89
C ALA A 192 -3.52 -27.58 -2.64
N VAL A 193 -3.64 -26.49 -1.89
CA VAL A 193 -4.92 -25.79 -1.69
C VAL A 193 -5.45 -25.20 -3.00
N GLU A 194 -4.62 -24.54 -3.82
CA GLU A 194 -5.07 -24.02 -5.12
C GLU A 194 -5.54 -25.15 -6.04
N ASN A 195 -4.80 -26.26 -6.13
CA ASN A 195 -5.21 -27.42 -6.91
C ASN A 195 -6.56 -27.99 -6.44
N LEU A 196 -6.76 -28.09 -5.12
CA LEU A 196 -8.03 -28.49 -4.52
C LEU A 196 -9.16 -27.58 -4.99
N TRP A 197 -8.95 -26.27 -4.98
CA TRP A 197 -9.95 -25.26 -5.35
C TRP A 197 -10.33 -25.33 -6.83
N LEU A 198 -9.33 -25.49 -7.71
CA LEU A 198 -9.53 -25.62 -9.15
C LEU A 198 -10.29 -26.93 -9.47
N ALA A 199 -9.91 -28.05 -8.85
CA ALA A 199 -10.60 -29.33 -9.03
C ALA A 199 -12.04 -29.27 -8.49
N ALA A 200 -12.25 -28.70 -7.31
CA ALA A 200 -13.58 -28.51 -6.73
C ALA A 200 -14.47 -27.67 -7.65
N ARG A 201 -13.96 -26.55 -8.20
CA ARG A 201 -14.69 -25.71 -9.14
C ARG A 201 -15.09 -26.48 -10.41
N ALA A 202 -14.21 -27.33 -10.93
CA ALA A 202 -14.48 -28.18 -12.09
C ALA A 202 -15.57 -29.24 -11.81
N GLU A 203 -15.63 -29.76 -10.58
CA GLU A 203 -16.66 -30.70 -10.10
C GLU A 203 -18.00 -30.03 -9.72
N GLY A 204 -18.10 -28.69 -9.86
CA GLY A 204 -19.29 -27.93 -9.47
C GLY A 204 -19.42 -27.67 -7.96
N LEU A 205 -18.34 -27.86 -7.21
CA LEU A 205 -18.28 -27.56 -5.78
C LEU A 205 -17.80 -26.13 -5.54
N GLY A 206 -18.46 -25.44 -4.61
CA GLY A 206 -17.96 -24.23 -3.98
C GLY A 206 -16.91 -24.57 -2.92
N VAL A 207 -15.93 -23.68 -2.76
CA VAL A 207 -14.96 -23.73 -1.66
C VAL A 207 -14.89 -22.34 -1.03
N GLY A 208 -14.99 -22.30 0.29
CA GLY A 208 -14.80 -21.09 1.11
C GLY A 208 -13.61 -21.23 2.04
N TRP A 209 -12.66 -20.29 1.99
CA TRP A 209 -11.51 -20.28 2.89
C TRP A 209 -11.82 -19.45 4.14
N VAL A 210 -11.79 -20.10 5.30
CA VAL A 210 -12.01 -19.44 6.59
C VAL A 210 -10.66 -19.14 7.25
N SER A 211 -10.37 -17.87 7.46
CA SER A 211 -9.11 -17.38 8.05
C SER A 211 -9.27 -16.78 9.45
N PHE A 212 -10.47 -16.85 10.03
CA PHE A 212 -10.79 -16.26 11.33
C PHE A 212 -10.52 -17.26 12.46
N PHE A 213 -9.27 -17.69 12.67
CA PHE A 213 -8.93 -18.63 13.74
C PHE A 213 -7.72 -18.15 14.54
N ASP A 214 -7.75 -18.40 15.85
CA ASP A 214 -6.52 -18.54 16.62
C ASP A 214 -5.96 -19.94 16.35
N GLU A 215 -4.76 -20.01 15.79
CA GLU A 215 -4.15 -21.27 15.38
C GLU A 215 -3.98 -22.24 16.55
N ARG A 216 -3.62 -21.75 17.75
CA ARG A 216 -3.40 -22.59 18.93
C ARG A 216 -4.70 -23.15 19.48
N GLU A 217 -5.79 -22.40 19.43
CA GLU A 217 -7.12 -22.92 19.79
C GLU A 217 -7.60 -23.97 18.79
N MET A 218 -7.40 -23.75 17.48
CA MET A 218 -7.79 -24.69 16.44
C MET A 218 -7.00 -26.01 16.54
N VAL A 219 -5.67 -25.96 16.69
CA VAL A 219 -4.80 -27.14 16.87
C VAL A 219 -5.27 -27.99 18.04
N ARG A 220 -5.55 -27.36 19.20
CA ARG A 220 -6.04 -28.07 20.39
C ARG A 220 -7.43 -28.67 20.19
N ALA A 221 -8.36 -27.92 19.60
CA ALA A 221 -9.73 -28.36 19.41
C ALA A 221 -9.86 -29.50 18.37
N LEU A 222 -8.94 -29.58 17.41
CA LEU A 222 -8.87 -30.65 16.41
C LEU A 222 -7.92 -31.80 16.81
N GLY A 223 -7.16 -31.66 17.90
CA GLY A 223 -6.18 -32.65 18.33
C GLY A 223 -5.03 -32.82 17.35
N LEU A 224 -4.63 -31.75 16.66
CA LEU A 224 -3.51 -31.79 15.71
C LEU A 224 -2.17 -31.85 16.47
N PRO A 225 -1.16 -32.57 15.94
CA PRO A 225 0.19 -32.51 16.48
C PRO A 225 0.75 -31.08 16.50
N GLU A 226 1.45 -30.72 17.58
CA GLU A 226 1.94 -29.35 17.81
C GLU A 226 2.97 -28.86 16.77
N HIS A 227 3.62 -29.78 16.05
CA HIS A 227 4.61 -29.44 15.04
C HIS A 227 4.00 -29.12 13.66
N LEU A 228 2.70 -29.33 13.49
CA LEU A 228 2.01 -29.01 12.23
C LEU A 228 1.64 -27.52 12.19
N GLU A 229 1.88 -26.91 11.04
CA GLU A 229 1.38 -25.58 10.72
C GLU A 229 0.02 -25.72 10.02
N VAL A 230 -0.99 -24.95 10.44
CA VAL A 230 -2.29 -24.96 9.75
C VAL A 230 -2.28 -23.96 8.60
N ILE A 231 -2.44 -24.47 7.38
CA ILE A 231 -2.38 -23.66 6.15
C ILE A 231 -3.75 -23.14 5.78
N ALA A 232 -4.77 -24.00 5.78
CA ALA A 232 -6.11 -23.62 5.37
C ALA A 232 -7.21 -24.36 6.15
N TYR A 233 -8.33 -23.68 6.37
CA TYR A 233 -9.60 -24.29 6.77
C TYR A 233 -10.62 -24.02 5.67
N LEU A 234 -11.03 -25.06 4.97
CA LEU A 234 -11.84 -24.98 3.76
C LEU A 234 -13.25 -25.53 4.01
N CYS A 235 -14.27 -24.78 3.64
CA CYS A 235 -15.66 -25.22 3.60
C CYS A 235 -15.99 -25.68 2.18
N VAL A 236 -16.49 -26.91 2.00
CA VAL A 236 -16.68 -27.51 0.66
C VAL A 236 -18.09 -28.08 0.53
N GLY A 237 -18.77 -27.78 -0.58
CA GLY A 237 -20.13 -28.26 -0.87
C GLY A 237 -20.64 -27.83 -2.24
N TYR A 238 -21.75 -28.40 -2.69
CA TYR A 238 -22.46 -27.89 -3.88
C TYR A 238 -23.06 -26.52 -3.58
N VAL A 239 -23.19 -25.70 -4.61
CA VAL A 239 -23.73 -24.34 -4.50
C VAL A 239 -24.88 -24.14 -5.49
N ASP A 240 -25.81 -23.24 -5.16
CA ASP A 240 -26.92 -22.90 -6.07
C ASP A 240 -26.42 -22.13 -7.30
N GLU A 241 -25.43 -21.25 -7.13
CA GLU A 241 -24.79 -20.50 -8.20
C GLU A 241 -23.35 -20.08 -7.84
N PHE A 242 -22.56 -19.77 -8.87
CA PHE A 242 -21.23 -19.17 -8.71
C PHE A 242 -21.31 -17.70 -9.11
N PRO A 243 -20.86 -16.75 -8.27
CA PRO A 243 -20.91 -15.34 -8.59
C PRO A 243 -19.90 -14.98 -9.69
N ASP A 244 -20.31 -14.12 -10.61
CA ASP A 244 -19.49 -13.64 -11.73
C ASP A 244 -18.22 -12.90 -11.26
N GLU A 245 -18.26 -12.29 -10.07
CA GLU A 245 -17.16 -11.55 -9.46
C GLU A 245 -16.93 -11.97 -8.00
N PRO A 246 -15.75 -11.73 -7.42
CA PRO A 246 -15.52 -11.97 -5.99
C PRO A 246 -16.50 -11.18 -5.11
N GLU A 247 -17.07 -11.82 -4.09
CA GLU A 247 -18.05 -11.18 -3.17
C GLU A 247 -17.51 -9.88 -2.54
N LEU A 248 -16.21 -9.85 -2.20
CA LEU A 248 -15.55 -8.65 -1.65
C LEU A 248 -15.50 -7.48 -2.65
N LEU A 249 -15.40 -7.76 -3.95
CA LEU A 249 -15.45 -6.75 -4.99
C LEU A 249 -16.87 -6.19 -5.14
N GLN A 250 -17.87 -7.07 -5.15
CA GLN A 250 -19.29 -6.69 -5.23
C GLN A 250 -19.72 -5.84 -4.03
N ALA A 251 -19.23 -6.18 -2.83
CA ALA A 251 -19.45 -5.40 -1.61
C ALA A 251 -18.64 -4.10 -1.55
N GLY A 252 -17.75 -3.85 -2.52
CA GLY A 252 -16.86 -2.69 -2.54
C GLY A 252 -15.81 -2.69 -1.42
N TRP A 253 -15.51 -3.85 -0.83
CA TRP A 253 -14.52 -4.02 0.22
C TRP A 253 -13.09 -3.85 -0.31
N SER A 254 -12.84 -4.29 -1.55
CA SER A 254 -11.56 -4.13 -2.25
C SER A 254 -11.77 -4.04 -3.76
N LYS A 255 -10.73 -3.66 -4.49
CA LYS A 255 -10.68 -3.64 -5.95
C LYS A 255 -9.54 -4.52 -6.46
N ARG A 256 -9.73 -5.07 -7.65
CA ARG A 256 -8.69 -5.84 -8.34
C ARG A 256 -7.57 -4.92 -8.79
N ARG A 257 -6.32 -5.27 -8.48
CA ARG A 257 -5.13 -4.63 -9.03
C ARG A 257 -4.92 -5.11 -10.48
N PRO A 258 -4.66 -4.22 -11.44
CA PRO A 258 -4.37 -4.61 -12.81
C PRO A 258 -3.02 -5.33 -12.91
N LEU A 259 -2.87 -6.18 -13.94
CA LEU A 259 -1.66 -6.98 -14.15
C LEU A 259 -0.41 -6.10 -14.31
N SER A 260 -0.52 -4.96 -14.98
CA SER A 260 0.59 -4.03 -15.19
C SER A 260 1.21 -3.47 -13.90
N TRP A 261 0.51 -3.55 -12.77
CA TRP A 261 1.06 -3.07 -11.49
C TRP A 261 1.99 -4.07 -10.82
N VAL A 262 1.92 -5.35 -11.19
CA VAL A 262 2.61 -6.46 -10.51
C VAL A 262 3.65 -7.16 -11.39
N VAL A 263 3.78 -6.77 -12.66
CA VAL A 263 4.81 -7.28 -13.56
C VAL A 263 5.95 -6.27 -13.65
N HIS A 264 7.16 -6.75 -13.40
CA HIS A 264 8.40 -5.99 -13.46
C HIS A 264 9.39 -6.71 -14.38
N GLU A 265 10.08 -5.96 -15.22
CA GLU A 265 11.08 -6.48 -16.16
C GLU A 265 12.48 -6.37 -15.56
N GLU A 266 13.15 -7.50 -15.37
CA GLU A 266 14.48 -7.68 -14.75
C GLU A 266 14.59 -7.26 -13.28
N THR A 267 14.16 -6.06 -12.91
CA THR A 267 14.30 -5.48 -11.57
C THR A 267 12.99 -4.92 -11.03
N TYR A 268 12.80 -5.01 -9.72
CA TYR A 268 11.63 -4.43 -9.06
C TYR A 268 11.56 -2.92 -9.31
N GLY A 269 10.36 -2.42 -9.60
CA GLY A 269 10.11 -1.02 -10.00
C GLY A 269 10.07 -0.80 -11.51
N ARG A 270 10.75 -1.61 -12.32
CA ARG A 270 10.76 -1.50 -13.80
C ARG A 270 9.51 -2.13 -14.42
N ARG A 271 8.35 -1.49 -14.28
CA ARG A 271 7.04 -2.04 -14.65
C ARG A 271 6.83 -2.10 -16.17
N ALA A 272 6.62 -3.30 -16.71
CA ALA A 272 6.31 -3.52 -18.12
C ALA A 272 5.50 -4.80 -18.29
N LEU A 273 4.51 -4.82 -19.19
CA LEU A 273 3.97 -6.10 -19.67
C LEU A 273 4.94 -6.69 -20.70
N PRO A 274 5.01 -8.03 -20.86
CA PRO A 274 5.86 -8.64 -21.87
C PRO A 274 5.56 -8.07 -23.28
N GLY A 275 6.58 -7.51 -23.93
CA GLY A 275 6.46 -6.88 -25.26
C GLY A 275 6.16 -5.38 -25.24
N GLU A 276 6.04 -4.76 -24.07
CA GLU A 276 5.98 -3.30 -23.89
C GLU A 276 7.29 -2.76 -23.33
N GLU A 277 7.59 -1.50 -23.61
CA GLU A 277 8.71 -0.81 -22.96
C GLU A 277 8.38 -0.51 -21.48
N PRO A 278 9.35 -0.59 -20.55
CA PRO A 278 9.12 -0.22 -19.16
C PRO A 278 8.60 1.19 -18.99
N HIS A 279 7.53 1.30 -18.23
CA HIS A 279 6.85 2.56 -17.97
C HIS A 279 7.43 3.22 -16.72
N ASP A 280 7.71 4.52 -16.83
CA ASP A 280 7.94 5.40 -15.68
C ASP A 280 6.61 5.55 -14.91
N LEU A 281 6.56 5.07 -13.66
CA LEU A 281 5.34 5.11 -12.83
C LEU A 281 4.78 6.53 -12.68
N LEU A 282 5.65 7.53 -12.54
CA LEU A 282 5.24 8.92 -12.43
C LEU A 282 4.59 9.38 -13.74
N ALA A 283 5.22 9.11 -14.88
CA ALA A 283 4.69 9.49 -16.19
C ALA A 283 3.35 8.79 -16.49
N GLU A 284 3.24 7.48 -16.20
CA GLU A 284 1.99 6.71 -16.34
C GLU A 284 0.87 7.34 -15.51
N THR A 285 1.18 7.67 -14.25
CA THR A 285 0.22 8.25 -13.31
C THR A 285 -0.25 9.62 -13.80
N VAL A 286 0.66 10.49 -14.23
CA VAL A 286 0.33 11.82 -14.78
C VAL A 286 -0.55 11.70 -16.03
N ALA A 287 -0.25 10.76 -16.94
CA ALA A 287 -1.05 10.53 -18.15
C ALA A 287 -2.50 10.04 -17.87
N GLN A 288 -2.72 9.46 -16.69
CA GLN A 288 -4.03 8.99 -16.22
C GLN A 288 -4.85 10.09 -15.52
N ILE A 289 -4.23 11.19 -15.10
CA ILE A 289 -4.95 12.34 -14.52
C ILE A 289 -5.79 12.99 -15.62
N ARG A 290 -7.07 13.21 -15.33
CA ARG A 290 -8.04 13.80 -16.26
C ARG A 290 -8.80 14.93 -15.58
N PRO A 291 -9.26 15.95 -16.33
CA PRO A 291 -10.15 16.97 -15.79
C PRO A 291 -11.48 16.34 -15.33
N LEU A 292 -12.21 17.09 -14.51
CA LEU A 292 -13.56 16.74 -14.07
C LEU A 292 -14.48 16.49 -15.27
N ASP A 293 -15.35 15.49 -15.16
CA ASP A 293 -16.34 15.19 -16.18
C ASP A 293 -17.42 16.27 -16.23
N ALA A 294 -17.48 16.99 -17.36
CA ALA A 294 -18.39 18.12 -17.54
C ALA A 294 -19.87 17.71 -17.49
N LYS A 295 -20.20 16.48 -17.91
CA LYS A 295 -21.58 15.97 -17.89
C LYS A 295 -22.02 15.72 -16.46
N ALA A 296 -21.24 14.99 -15.67
CA ALA A 296 -21.53 14.72 -14.26
C ALA A 296 -21.54 16.00 -13.41
N LEU A 297 -20.69 16.98 -13.73
CA LEU A 297 -20.74 18.32 -13.14
C LEU A 297 -22.09 19.00 -13.41
N GLY A 298 -22.54 19.02 -14.67
CA GLY A 298 -23.83 19.59 -15.06
C GLY A 298 -25.01 18.89 -14.37
N GLU A 299 -25.00 17.55 -14.35
CA GLU A 299 -26.00 16.74 -13.65
C GLU A 299 -26.06 17.04 -12.16
N ALA A 300 -24.91 17.26 -11.51
CA ALA A 300 -24.85 17.63 -10.11
C ALA A 300 -25.49 18.99 -9.84
N TRP A 301 -25.17 20.02 -10.64
CA TRP A 301 -25.79 21.34 -10.50
C TRP A 301 -27.30 21.30 -10.74
N GLU A 302 -27.77 20.58 -11.76
CA GLU A 302 -29.21 20.43 -12.02
C GLU A 302 -29.94 19.65 -10.92
N ARG A 303 -29.31 18.62 -10.36
CA ARG A 303 -29.86 17.91 -9.20
C ARG A 303 -29.98 18.85 -7.99
N GLN A 304 -28.95 19.65 -7.71
CA GLN A 304 -28.95 20.56 -6.57
C GLN A 304 -30.01 21.66 -6.63
N LYS A 305 -30.38 22.11 -7.84
CA LYS A 305 -31.49 23.06 -8.05
C LYS A 305 -32.85 22.46 -7.67
N ARG A 306 -33.02 21.15 -7.91
CA ARG A 306 -34.28 20.43 -7.65
C ARG A 306 -34.42 19.92 -6.22
N MET A 307 -33.34 19.90 -5.44
CA MET A 307 -33.39 19.48 -4.03
C MET A 307 -34.28 20.41 -3.21
N THR A 308 -34.97 19.87 -2.19
CA THR A 308 -35.82 20.63 -1.25
C THR A 308 -35.03 21.55 -0.33
N LYS A 309 -34.34 22.53 -0.92
CA LYS A 309 -33.54 23.58 -0.28
C LYS A 309 -33.53 24.81 -1.19
N PRO A 310 -33.37 26.03 -0.65
CA PRO A 310 -33.09 27.18 -1.50
C PRO A 310 -31.78 26.98 -2.29
N ALA A 311 -31.76 27.42 -3.55
CA ALA A 311 -30.56 27.33 -4.38
C ALA A 311 -29.38 28.08 -3.74
N GLY A 312 -28.20 27.46 -3.69
CA GLY A 312 -27.00 28.03 -3.07
C GLY A 312 -26.96 28.01 -1.54
N ALA A 313 -28.01 27.52 -0.86
CA ALA A 313 -28.09 27.56 0.61
C ALA A 313 -27.01 26.71 1.32
N LEU A 314 -26.41 25.72 0.64
CA LEU A 314 -25.31 24.93 1.22
C LEU A 314 -23.93 25.51 0.89
N GLY A 315 -23.85 26.62 0.16
CA GLY A 315 -22.61 27.35 -0.11
C GLY A 315 -21.51 26.47 -0.71
N MET A 316 -20.36 26.41 -0.03
CA MET A 316 -19.19 25.62 -0.47
C MET A 316 -19.49 24.13 -0.67
N LEU A 317 -20.42 23.58 0.11
CA LEU A 317 -20.76 22.16 0.01
C LEU A 317 -21.40 21.81 -1.33
N GLU A 318 -22.04 22.78 -2.01
CA GLU A 318 -22.58 22.58 -3.36
C GLU A 318 -21.49 22.49 -4.42
N ILE A 319 -20.39 23.22 -4.23
CA ILE A 319 -19.23 23.18 -5.12
C ILE A 319 -18.52 21.83 -4.97
N ILE A 320 -18.32 21.38 -3.73
CA ILE A 320 -17.65 20.11 -3.44
C ILE A 320 -18.48 18.93 -3.94
N SER A 321 -19.81 18.94 -3.76
CA SER A 321 -20.65 17.85 -4.26
C SER A 321 -20.60 17.75 -5.80
N ALA A 322 -20.56 18.89 -6.50
CA ALA A 322 -20.34 18.94 -7.95
C ALA A 322 -18.94 18.46 -8.33
N GLN A 323 -17.89 18.88 -7.62
CA GLN A 323 -16.51 18.41 -7.82
C GLN A 323 -16.42 16.89 -7.66
N LEU A 324 -16.98 16.31 -6.60
CA LEU A 324 -17.01 14.86 -6.37
C LEU A 324 -17.75 14.13 -7.50
N SER A 325 -18.83 14.72 -8.03
CA SER A 325 -19.59 14.14 -9.14
C SER A 325 -18.78 14.15 -10.43
N GLY A 326 -18.13 15.28 -10.74
CA GLY A 326 -17.21 15.41 -11.88
C GLY A 326 -16.02 14.46 -11.79
N LEU A 327 -15.45 14.29 -10.59
CA LEU A 327 -14.28 13.43 -10.38
C LEU A 327 -14.65 11.95 -10.58
N SER A 328 -15.71 11.50 -9.92
CA SER A 328 -16.21 10.12 -10.01
C SER A 328 -16.92 9.80 -11.33
N ARG A 329 -17.25 10.82 -12.12
CA ARG A 329 -18.07 10.74 -13.35
C ARG A 329 -19.45 10.15 -13.11
N GLN A 330 -20.00 10.41 -11.92
CA GLN A 330 -21.27 9.87 -11.47
C GLN A 330 -22.01 10.91 -10.65
N CYS A 331 -23.31 11.08 -10.91
CA CYS A 331 -24.20 11.90 -10.10
C CYS A 331 -25.44 11.07 -9.68
N PRO A 332 -25.73 10.91 -8.38
CA PRO A 332 -24.94 11.38 -7.22
C PRO A 332 -23.55 10.72 -7.11
N PRO A 333 -22.55 11.40 -6.53
CA PRO A 333 -21.19 10.85 -6.40
C PRO A 333 -21.13 9.74 -5.35
N PRO A 334 -20.17 8.80 -5.42
CA PRO A 334 -19.89 7.87 -4.34
C PRO A 334 -19.61 8.61 -3.03
N ILE A 335 -20.17 8.12 -1.92
CA ILE A 335 -19.88 8.67 -0.59
C ILE A 335 -18.42 8.38 -0.25
N PRO A 336 -17.59 9.37 0.13
CA PRO A 336 -16.19 9.19 0.52
C PRO A 336 -16.00 8.46 1.87
N GLU A 337 -16.44 7.20 1.92
CA GLU A 337 -16.42 6.32 3.10
C GLU A 337 -16.33 4.84 2.64
N PRO A 338 -15.37 4.05 3.15
CA PRO A 338 -14.32 4.38 4.12
C PRO A 338 -13.24 5.31 3.54
N ALA A 339 -12.45 5.93 4.40
CA ALA A 339 -11.36 6.83 4.04
C ALA A 339 -10.10 6.49 4.84
N ALA A 340 -8.93 6.86 4.31
CA ALA A 340 -7.64 6.61 4.95
C ALA A 340 -6.79 7.88 4.99
N VAL A 341 -6.21 8.19 6.15
CA VAL A 341 -5.13 9.17 6.28
C VAL A 341 -3.78 8.47 6.13
N ALA A 342 -2.97 8.95 5.19
CA ALA A 342 -1.61 8.48 4.98
C ALA A 342 -0.64 9.48 5.61
N ILE A 343 0.06 9.05 6.67
CA ILE A 343 1.07 9.82 7.39
C ILE A 343 2.43 9.42 6.84
N PHE A 344 3.04 10.31 6.05
CA PHE A 344 4.40 10.13 5.56
C PHE A 344 5.40 10.73 6.54
N ALA A 345 6.34 9.90 7.01
CA ALA A 345 7.34 10.30 7.98
C ALA A 345 8.74 10.44 7.33
N GLY A 346 9.40 11.57 7.60
CA GLY A 346 10.71 11.91 7.05
C GLY A 346 11.45 12.95 7.89
N ASP A 347 12.74 12.73 8.15
CA ASP A 347 13.60 13.67 8.86
C ASP A 347 14.34 14.62 7.91
N HIS A 348 14.65 15.82 8.41
CA HIS A 348 15.26 16.87 7.60
C HIS A 348 16.65 17.26 8.07
N GLY A 349 17.64 17.27 7.15
CA GLY A 349 19.00 17.68 7.47
C GLY A 349 19.14 19.15 7.88
N VAL A 350 18.19 20.01 7.47
CA VAL A 350 18.13 21.42 7.87
C VAL A 350 17.91 21.59 9.39
N HIS A 351 17.55 20.52 10.11
CA HIS A 351 17.55 20.50 11.58
C HIS A 351 18.88 21.01 12.17
N ALA A 352 20.01 20.70 11.51
CA ALA A 352 21.35 21.15 11.91
C ALA A 352 21.50 22.68 12.00
N GLN A 353 20.63 23.45 11.34
CA GLN A 353 20.64 24.92 11.37
C GLN A 353 19.84 25.52 12.54
N GLY A 354 19.35 24.71 13.48
CA GLY A 354 18.70 25.19 14.71
C GLY A 354 17.37 25.91 14.44
N VAL A 355 16.61 25.43 13.45
CA VAL A 355 15.30 25.98 13.02
C VAL A 355 14.12 25.51 13.88
N THR A 356 14.37 24.61 14.83
CA THR A 356 13.40 24.07 15.78
C THR A 356 14.10 23.72 17.10
N PRO A 357 13.45 23.89 18.26
CA PRO A 357 13.99 23.44 19.55
C PRO A 357 13.80 21.93 19.79
N TRP A 358 13.00 21.26 18.98
CA TRP A 358 12.71 19.84 19.16
C TRP A 358 13.89 18.97 18.70
N PRO A 359 14.27 17.94 19.48
CA PRO A 359 15.24 16.93 19.05
C PRO A 359 14.75 16.17 17.81
N GLN A 360 15.69 15.72 16.98
CA GLN A 360 15.35 15.03 15.72
C GLN A 360 14.70 13.66 15.97
N GLU A 361 15.03 13.00 17.08
CA GLU A 361 14.49 11.69 17.46
C GLU A 361 12.97 11.71 17.71
N VAL A 362 12.38 12.90 17.90
CA VAL A 362 10.94 13.06 18.08
C VAL A 362 10.15 12.53 16.87
N THR A 363 10.71 12.58 15.65
CA THR A 363 10.08 11.97 14.46
C THR A 363 9.82 10.48 14.69
N ALA A 364 10.85 9.71 15.09
CA ALA A 364 10.72 8.28 15.35
C ALA A 364 9.81 7.97 16.56
N GLN A 365 9.87 8.80 17.61
CA GLN A 365 9.00 8.66 18.79
C GLN A 365 7.53 8.87 18.44
N MET A 366 7.21 9.84 17.58
CA MET A 366 5.86 10.06 17.11
C MET A 366 5.38 8.95 16.18
N VAL A 367 6.25 8.39 15.33
CA VAL A 367 5.93 7.18 14.56
C VAL A 367 5.53 6.02 15.48
N ALA A 368 6.28 5.78 16.56
CA ALA A 368 5.90 4.78 17.56
C ALA A 368 4.56 5.12 18.23
N ASN A 369 4.29 6.39 18.51
CA ASN A 369 3.02 6.84 19.09
C ASN A 369 1.82 6.65 18.13
N PHE A 370 1.99 6.91 16.83
CA PHE A 370 0.96 6.64 15.82
C PHE A 370 0.61 5.15 15.74
N LEU A 371 1.62 4.29 15.74
CA LEU A 371 1.46 2.84 15.72
C LEU A 371 0.81 2.33 17.01
N GLY A 372 1.09 2.96 18.15
CA GLY A 372 0.45 2.70 19.43
C GLY A 372 -0.97 3.26 19.55
N GLY A 373 -1.45 4.03 18.57
CA GLY A 373 -2.79 4.65 18.60
C GLY A 373 -2.92 5.85 19.55
N GLY A 374 -1.80 6.41 20.03
CA GLY A 374 -1.78 7.42 21.09
C GLY A 374 -1.73 8.87 20.62
N ALA A 375 -1.65 9.15 19.32
CA ALA A 375 -1.57 10.52 18.81
C ALA A 375 -2.94 11.16 18.59
N VAL A 376 -2.94 12.49 18.37
CA VAL A 376 -4.16 13.25 18.10
C VAL A 376 -4.80 12.80 16.79
N CYS A 377 -4.00 12.50 15.76
CA CYS A 377 -4.51 11.96 14.51
C CYS A 377 -5.28 10.64 14.72
N ASN A 378 -4.81 9.75 15.60
CA ASN A 378 -5.48 8.47 15.88
C ASN A 378 -6.84 8.70 16.54
N ALA A 379 -6.90 9.64 17.50
CA ALA A 379 -8.15 10.01 18.16
C ALA A 379 -9.18 10.57 17.16
N PHE A 380 -8.75 11.47 16.28
CA PHE A 380 -9.63 12.06 15.26
C PHE A 380 -10.03 11.03 14.21
N ALA A 381 -9.10 10.23 13.71
CA ALA A 381 -9.38 9.14 12.76
C ALA A 381 -10.39 8.14 13.32
N THR A 382 -10.23 7.74 14.58
CA THR A 382 -11.19 6.86 15.27
C THR A 382 -12.58 7.50 15.34
N GLN A 383 -12.66 8.80 15.65
CA GLN A 383 -13.93 9.51 15.76
C GLN A 383 -14.68 9.53 14.42
N VAL A 384 -13.98 9.87 13.33
CA VAL A 384 -14.56 10.00 11.98
C VAL A 384 -14.59 8.68 11.20
N GLY A 385 -14.05 7.59 11.76
CA GLY A 385 -14.03 6.26 11.16
C GLY A 385 -13.04 6.11 10.00
N ALA A 386 -11.95 6.87 10.00
CA ALA A 386 -10.87 6.77 9.03
C ALA A 386 -9.78 5.79 9.49
N GLU A 387 -9.15 5.13 8.52
CA GLU A 387 -7.95 4.31 8.71
C GLU A 387 -6.70 5.20 8.82
N VAL A 388 -5.73 4.83 9.67
CA VAL A 388 -4.43 5.52 9.76
C VAL A 388 -3.37 4.60 9.17
N CYS A 389 -2.73 5.07 8.09
CA CYS A 389 -1.63 4.38 7.42
C CYS A 389 -0.33 5.16 7.66
N ILE A 390 0.67 4.52 8.27
CA ILE A 390 1.95 5.15 8.59
C ILE A 390 3.00 4.66 7.61
N VAL A 391 3.68 5.59 6.95
CA VAL A 391 4.68 5.28 5.92
C VAL A 391 6.00 5.94 6.31
N ASP A 392 7.01 5.13 6.59
CA ASP A 392 8.38 5.63 6.75
C ASP A 392 8.99 5.80 5.36
N VAL A 393 9.18 7.07 4.94
CA VAL A 393 9.79 7.43 3.66
C VAL A 393 11.23 7.91 3.86
N GLY A 394 11.55 8.44 5.03
CA GLY A 394 12.91 8.91 5.31
C GLY A 394 13.18 9.28 6.76
N VAL A 395 12.64 8.55 7.73
CA VAL A 395 12.99 8.73 9.15
C VAL A 395 14.48 8.44 9.33
N ALA A 396 15.20 9.25 10.10
CA ALA A 396 16.65 9.11 10.28
C ALA A 396 17.01 7.86 11.10
N ALA A 397 16.13 7.43 12.01
CA ALA A 397 16.30 6.23 12.81
C ALA A 397 15.83 4.95 12.08
N ASP A 398 16.41 3.82 12.48
CA ASP A 398 15.91 2.49 12.13
C ASP A 398 14.67 2.16 12.97
N LEU A 399 13.56 1.86 12.29
CA LEU A 399 12.29 1.54 12.92
C LEU A 399 12.07 0.02 12.92
N PRO A 400 11.68 -0.59 14.05
CA PRO A 400 11.41 -2.02 14.10
C PRO A 400 10.19 -2.38 13.25
N ALA A 401 10.24 -3.55 12.61
CA ALA A 401 9.11 -4.10 11.87
C ALA A 401 7.90 -4.27 12.79
N THR A 402 6.94 -3.36 12.65
CA THR A 402 5.76 -3.24 13.51
C THR A 402 4.52 -3.29 12.63
N PRO A 403 3.49 -4.09 12.97
CA PRO A 403 2.23 -4.07 12.24
C PRO A 403 1.67 -2.65 12.11
N GLY A 404 1.28 -2.27 10.88
CA GLY A 404 0.76 -0.93 10.58
C GLY A 404 1.81 0.09 10.09
N LEU A 405 3.11 -0.22 10.19
CA LEU A 405 4.17 0.57 9.58
C LEU A 405 4.49 0.05 8.18
N LEU A 406 4.44 0.91 7.17
CA LEU A 406 4.93 0.61 5.83
C LEU A 406 6.41 1.02 5.72
N PRO A 407 7.35 0.05 5.60
CA PRO A 407 8.76 0.35 5.42
C PRO A 407 9.02 0.70 3.94
N ARG A 408 9.05 1.99 3.63
CA ARG A 408 9.27 2.54 2.29
C ARG A 408 10.39 3.58 2.28
N LYS A 409 11.33 3.43 3.21
CA LYS A 409 12.41 4.38 3.47
C LYS A 409 13.31 4.48 2.23
N VAL A 410 13.41 5.67 1.65
CA VAL A 410 14.32 5.97 0.53
C VAL A 410 15.74 6.15 1.06
N ARG A 411 15.89 7.02 2.07
CA ARG A 411 17.15 7.24 2.80
C ARG A 411 16.85 7.75 4.22
N ALA A 412 17.78 7.50 5.14
CA ALA A 412 17.69 8.02 6.52
C ALA A 412 17.91 9.55 6.55
N GLY A 413 16.79 10.30 6.53
CA GLY A 413 16.77 11.76 6.54
C GLY A 413 17.29 12.42 5.26
N THR A 414 16.80 13.63 4.97
CA THR A 414 17.38 14.47 3.90
C THR A 414 18.72 15.07 4.34
N SER A 415 19.52 15.51 3.37
CA SER A 415 20.71 16.32 3.61
C SER A 415 20.34 17.77 3.96
N ASP A 416 21.27 18.53 4.53
CA ASP A 416 21.04 19.94 4.84
C ASP A 416 21.00 20.80 3.57
N MET A 417 19.80 21.27 3.21
CA MET A 417 19.54 22.09 2.02
C MET A 417 20.32 23.41 1.97
N THR A 418 20.93 23.87 3.08
CA THR A 418 21.76 25.09 3.10
C THR A 418 23.23 24.87 2.72
N THR A 419 23.62 23.61 2.51
CA THR A 419 24.99 23.20 2.17
C THR A 419 25.09 22.45 0.85
N GLY A 420 23.98 21.88 0.39
CA GLY A 420 23.86 21.11 -0.84
C GLY A 420 22.38 20.73 -1.06
N PRO A 421 22.05 19.90 -2.07
CA PRO A 421 20.68 19.48 -2.29
C PRO A 421 20.18 18.58 -1.14
N ALA A 422 18.91 18.71 -0.77
CA ALA A 422 18.27 17.87 0.25
C ALA A 422 18.31 16.37 -0.11
N MET A 423 18.12 16.05 -1.39
CA MET A 423 18.17 14.69 -1.93
C MET A 423 18.56 14.71 -3.41
N THR A 424 18.90 13.56 -3.97
CA THR A 424 19.10 13.45 -5.42
C THR A 424 17.76 13.49 -6.15
N ARG A 425 17.80 13.79 -7.45
CA ARG A 425 16.60 13.77 -8.30
C ARG A 425 15.93 12.39 -8.34
N GLU A 426 16.74 11.33 -8.33
CA GLU A 426 16.24 9.96 -8.32
C GLU A 426 15.58 9.60 -6.98
N GLU A 427 16.18 10.01 -5.86
CA GLU A 427 15.56 9.85 -4.54
C GLU A 427 14.23 10.62 -4.43
N ALA A 428 14.14 11.83 -5.01
CA ALA A 428 12.89 12.59 -5.09
C ALA A 428 11.82 11.85 -5.90
N ARG A 429 12.20 11.28 -7.05
CA ARG A 429 11.32 10.45 -7.88
C ARG A 429 10.85 9.19 -7.13
N GLN A 430 11.75 8.47 -6.47
CA GLN A 430 11.42 7.30 -5.66
C GLN A 430 10.44 7.65 -4.53
N ALA A 431 10.63 8.77 -3.84
CA ALA A 431 9.70 9.22 -2.80
C ALA A 431 8.31 9.57 -3.37
N ILE A 432 8.24 10.20 -4.56
CA ILE A 432 6.96 10.41 -5.27
C ILE A 432 6.31 9.06 -5.61
N GLU A 433 7.08 8.09 -6.10
CA GLU A 433 6.56 6.76 -6.42
C GLU A 433 6.01 6.04 -5.18
N VAL A 434 6.64 6.17 -4.01
CA VAL A 434 6.11 5.68 -2.73
C VAL A 434 4.72 6.24 -2.44
N GLY A 435 4.51 7.54 -2.69
CA GLY A 435 3.20 8.18 -2.56
C GLY A 435 2.15 7.64 -3.53
N ILE A 436 2.53 7.43 -4.80
CA ILE A 436 1.66 6.88 -5.84
C ILE A 436 1.23 5.45 -5.48
N GLU A 437 2.18 4.62 -5.06
CA GLU A 437 1.92 3.25 -4.63
C GLU A 437 1.02 3.20 -3.40
N THR A 438 1.26 4.09 -2.42
CA THR A 438 0.41 4.22 -1.23
C THR A 438 -1.03 4.56 -1.62
N ALA A 439 -1.24 5.50 -2.55
CA ALA A 439 -2.58 5.82 -3.06
C ALA A 439 -3.23 4.62 -3.77
N ARG A 440 -2.48 3.92 -4.64
CA ARG A 440 -2.94 2.72 -5.36
C ARG A 440 -3.38 1.63 -4.40
N ASP A 441 -2.58 1.34 -3.38
CA ASP A 441 -2.86 0.31 -2.39
C ASP A 441 -4.05 0.68 -1.50
N LEU A 442 -4.13 1.91 -1.01
CA LEU A 442 -5.26 2.36 -0.17
C LEU A 442 -6.59 2.36 -0.94
N VAL A 443 -6.60 2.79 -2.21
CA VAL A 443 -7.80 2.76 -3.07
C VAL A 443 -8.15 1.32 -3.48
N ALA A 444 -7.16 0.47 -3.77
CA ALA A 444 -7.38 -0.95 -4.03
C ALA A 444 -7.90 -1.69 -2.80
N ALA A 445 -7.55 -1.24 -1.60
CA ALA A 445 -8.11 -1.73 -0.35
C ALA A 445 -9.55 -1.23 -0.10
N GLY A 446 -10.17 -0.46 -1.01
CA GLY A 446 -11.57 -0.04 -0.94
C GLY A 446 -11.81 1.37 -0.38
N ASN A 447 -10.76 2.12 -0.03
CA ASN A 447 -10.92 3.50 0.44
C ASN A 447 -11.41 4.42 -0.69
N LYS A 448 -12.42 5.25 -0.38
CA LYS A 448 -13.10 6.17 -1.31
C LYS A 448 -12.71 7.64 -1.09
N ALA A 449 -11.86 7.91 -0.10
CA ALA A 449 -11.17 9.18 0.11
C ALA A 449 -9.79 8.91 0.69
N LEU A 450 -8.83 9.74 0.30
CA LEU A 450 -7.50 9.80 0.89
C LEU A 450 -7.34 11.12 1.65
N LEU A 451 -6.52 11.11 2.69
CA LEU A 451 -6.20 12.30 3.46
C LEU A 451 -4.69 12.39 3.61
N THR A 452 -4.15 13.60 3.44
CA THR A 452 -2.73 13.85 3.64
C THR A 452 -2.42 13.96 5.13
N GLY A 453 -1.35 13.31 5.58
CA GLY A 453 -0.71 13.55 6.87
C GLY A 453 0.80 13.47 6.72
N GLU A 454 1.51 14.05 7.67
CA GLU A 454 2.98 14.07 7.68
C GLU A 454 3.51 14.05 9.11
N MET A 455 4.78 13.68 9.23
CA MET A 455 5.55 13.83 10.45
C MET A 455 7.01 14.03 10.09
N GLY A 456 7.61 15.14 10.54
CA GLY A 456 9.02 15.40 10.29
C GLY A 456 9.52 16.59 11.07
N ILE A 457 10.51 16.39 11.93
CA ILE A 457 11.13 17.53 12.60
C ILE A 457 11.85 18.41 11.58
N ALA A 458 11.64 19.73 11.71
CA ALA A 458 12.13 20.80 10.83
C ALA A 458 11.48 20.92 9.43
N ASN A 459 10.50 20.07 9.09
CA ASN A 459 9.89 20.06 7.76
C ASN A 459 9.17 21.36 7.35
N THR A 460 8.63 22.13 8.31
CA THR A 460 8.00 23.43 8.02
C THR A 460 8.97 24.46 7.44
N THR A 461 10.28 24.27 7.60
CA THR A 461 11.31 25.06 6.93
C THR A 461 11.35 24.74 5.43
N ALA A 462 11.36 23.46 5.07
CA ALA A 462 11.25 23.01 3.68
C ALA A 462 9.89 23.42 3.08
N SER A 463 8.79 23.31 3.82
CA SER A 463 7.47 23.79 3.39
C SER A 463 7.48 25.28 3.03
N ALA A 464 8.09 26.12 3.87
CA ALA A 464 8.21 27.56 3.59
C ALA A 464 9.06 27.85 2.35
N ALA A 465 10.17 27.13 2.16
CA ALA A 465 11.01 27.25 0.97
C ALA A 465 10.26 26.87 -0.31
N LEU A 466 9.59 25.70 -0.32
CA LEU A 466 8.76 25.25 -1.43
C LEU A 466 7.64 26.25 -1.76
N ILE A 467 6.92 26.72 -0.74
CA ILE A 467 5.85 27.72 -0.93
C ILE A 467 6.41 29.01 -1.52
N SER A 468 7.54 29.52 -1.02
CA SER A 468 8.16 30.73 -1.56
C SER A 468 8.47 30.57 -3.06
N VAL A 469 9.08 29.45 -3.47
CA VAL A 469 9.40 29.17 -4.88
C VAL A 469 8.15 29.15 -5.78
N PHE A 470 7.12 28.39 -5.40
CA PHE A 470 5.95 28.22 -6.28
C PHE A 470 4.95 29.39 -6.22
N THR A 471 4.97 30.20 -5.16
CA THR A 471 4.09 31.37 -5.03
C THR A 471 4.76 32.66 -5.50
N GLY A 472 6.09 32.76 -5.39
CA GLY A 472 6.86 33.99 -5.59
C GLY A 472 6.82 34.95 -4.39
N VAL A 473 6.28 34.51 -3.25
CA VAL A 473 6.17 35.34 -2.03
C VAL A 473 7.47 35.27 -1.23
N ASP A 474 7.85 36.39 -0.58
CA ASP A 474 9.09 36.47 0.19
C ASP A 474 9.14 35.43 1.33
N PRO A 475 10.30 34.81 1.59
CA PRO A 475 10.48 33.89 2.71
C PRO A 475 9.99 34.42 4.07
N ALA A 476 10.08 35.72 4.36
CA ALA A 476 9.59 36.29 5.62
C ALA A 476 8.06 36.25 5.76
N GLU A 477 7.32 36.27 4.65
CA GLU A 477 5.86 36.26 4.68
C GLU A 477 5.30 34.83 4.75
N VAL A 478 6.06 33.83 4.30
CA VAL A 478 5.61 32.42 4.28
C VAL A 478 6.19 31.57 5.42
N THR A 479 7.26 32.03 6.07
CA THR A 479 7.89 31.31 7.18
C THR A 479 7.11 31.53 8.48
N GLY A 480 6.52 30.46 8.99
CA GLY A 480 5.79 30.46 10.25
C GLY A 480 6.56 29.89 11.43
N ARG A 481 5.91 29.96 12.60
CA ARG A 481 6.48 29.51 13.87
C ARG A 481 6.49 27.99 14.03
N GLY A 482 5.83 27.24 13.15
CA GLY A 482 5.70 25.79 13.22
C GLY A 482 5.23 25.34 14.61
N THR A 483 6.11 24.63 15.33
CA THR A 483 5.89 24.12 16.68
C THR A 483 5.83 25.18 17.79
N GLY A 484 5.75 26.48 17.45
CA GLY A 484 5.63 27.59 18.41
C GLY A 484 6.95 28.22 18.82
N ILE A 485 7.90 28.30 17.90
CA ILE A 485 9.23 28.87 18.14
C ILE A 485 9.18 30.38 18.48
N ASN A 486 10.21 30.86 19.20
CA ASN A 486 10.38 32.28 19.54
C ASN A 486 10.84 33.14 18.34
N ASP A 487 10.89 34.47 18.53
CA ASP A 487 11.21 35.42 17.46
C ASP A 487 12.63 35.25 16.90
N GLU A 488 13.58 34.95 17.76
CA GLU A 488 14.97 34.68 17.36
C GLU A 488 15.07 33.46 16.43
N THR A 489 14.41 32.36 16.81
CA THR A 489 14.39 31.14 16.00
C THR A 489 13.62 31.36 14.70
N LEU A 490 12.55 32.16 14.70
CA LEU A 490 11.82 32.54 13.49
C LEU A 490 12.70 33.34 12.53
N ALA A 491 13.46 34.32 13.03
CA ALA A 491 14.39 35.09 12.22
C ALA A 491 15.48 34.18 11.62
N ARG A 492 16.07 33.29 12.43
CA ARG A 492 17.03 32.28 11.96
C ARG A 492 16.44 31.38 10.88
N LYS A 493 15.24 30.86 11.10
CA LYS A 493 14.53 29.99 10.14
C LYS A 493 14.28 30.70 8.82
N THR A 494 13.88 31.97 8.87
CA THR A 494 13.66 32.79 7.65
C THR A 494 14.97 32.96 6.87
N GLU A 495 16.07 33.23 7.56
CA GLU A 495 17.39 33.35 6.94
C GLU A 495 17.88 32.03 6.33
N VAL A 496 17.65 30.92 7.01
CA VAL A 496 17.93 29.57 6.51
C VAL A 496 17.16 29.29 5.21
N VAL A 497 15.89 29.69 5.13
CA VAL A 497 15.11 29.57 3.89
C VAL A 497 15.72 30.44 2.78
N ARG A 498 16.03 31.71 3.05
CA ARG A 498 16.67 32.60 2.05
C ARG A 498 17.97 32.02 1.52
N ARG A 499 18.86 31.60 2.42
CA ARG A 499 20.14 30.99 2.07
C ARG A 499 19.98 29.75 1.17
N ALA A 500 19.02 28.88 1.47
CA ALA A 500 18.75 27.71 0.64
C ALA A 500 18.28 28.12 -0.77
N LEU A 501 17.39 29.11 -0.88
CA LEU A 501 16.90 29.62 -2.17
C LEU A 501 18.01 30.30 -2.98
N GLU A 502 18.88 31.08 -2.33
CA GLU A 502 20.03 31.73 -2.96
C GLU A 502 21.05 30.72 -3.48
N LEU A 503 21.32 29.66 -2.72
CA LEU A 503 22.26 28.60 -3.09
C LEU A 503 21.78 27.82 -4.32
N HIS A 504 20.50 27.41 -4.31
CA HIS A 504 19.98 26.47 -5.32
C HIS A 504 19.39 27.14 -6.55
N GLN A 505 18.94 28.39 -6.42
CA GLN A 505 18.20 29.12 -7.47
C GLN A 505 17.15 28.24 -8.17
N PRO A 506 16.24 27.60 -7.40
CA PRO A 506 15.37 26.55 -7.92
C PRO A 506 14.40 27.08 -8.99
N ASP A 507 14.31 26.38 -10.12
CA ASP A 507 13.38 26.71 -11.20
C ASP A 507 12.00 26.08 -10.94
N PRO A 508 10.93 26.88 -10.72
CA PRO A 508 9.57 26.35 -10.51
C PRO A 508 9.01 25.59 -11.72
N ALA A 509 9.61 25.71 -12.92
CA ALA A 509 9.25 24.89 -14.08
C ALA A 509 9.84 23.46 -14.02
N ASP A 510 10.80 23.20 -13.13
CA ASP A 510 11.34 21.87 -12.84
C ASP A 510 10.95 21.40 -11.42
N PRO A 511 9.68 21.01 -11.19
CA PRO A 511 9.18 20.71 -9.85
C PRO A 511 9.91 19.55 -9.15
N ILE A 512 10.43 18.58 -9.89
CA ILE A 512 11.23 17.48 -9.32
C ILE A 512 12.61 18.00 -8.90
N GLY A 513 13.22 18.89 -9.69
CA GLY A 513 14.47 19.57 -9.32
C GLY A 513 14.30 20.42 -8.06
N VAL A 514 13.18 21.15 -7.93
CA VAL A 514 12.87 21.92 -6.72
C VAL A 514 12.75 21.01 -5.49
N LEU A 515 12.02 19.89 -5.59
CA LEU A 515 11.93 18.92 -4.49
C LEU A 515 13.31 18.34 -4.11
N ALA A 516 14.13 18.00 -5.10
CA ALA A 516 15.47 17.47 -4.87
C ALA A 516 16.36 18.48 -4.12
N ALA A 517 16.28 19.76 -4.49
CA ALA A 517 17.09 20.81 -3.89
C ALA A 517 16.68 21.13 -2.45
N ILE A 518 15.39 21.33 -2.19
CA ILE A 518 14.90 21.99 -0.94
C ILE A 518 13.69 21.29 -0.27
N GLY A 519 13.26 20.13 -0.79
CA GLY A 519 12.10 19.40 -0.28
C GLY A 519 12.42 18.38 0.83
N GLY A 520 11.37 17.72 1.31
CA GLY A 520 11.43 16.54 2.19
C GLY A 520 10.98 15.27 1.48
N PHE A 521 11.41 14.11 1.99
CA PHE A 521 10.95 12.82 1.49
C PHE A 521 9.44 12.65 1.67
N GLU A 522 8.90 13.13 2.78
CA GLU A 522 7.47 13.15 3.04
C GLU A 522 6.73 14.16 2.14
N HIS A 523 7.32 15.30 1.78
CA HIS A 523 6.71 16.21 0.79
C HIS A 523 6.59 15.54 -0.57
N ALA A 524 7.66 14.89 -1.03
CA ALA A 524 7.68 14.13 -2.28
C ALA A 524 6.65 12.99 -2.26
N ALA A 525 6.51 12.27 -1.15
CA ALA A 525 5.50 11.24 -1.01
C ALA A 525 4.06 11.79 -0.98
N ILE A 526 3.82 12.95 -0.33
CA ILE A 526 2.51 13.61 -0.41
C ILE A 526 2.20 14.01 -1.85
N VAL A 527 3.17 14.54 -2.61
CA VAL A 527 3.01 14.81 -4.06
C VAL A 527 2.53 13.55 -4.78
N GLY A 528 3.19 12.42 -4.53
CA GLY A 528 2.79 11.12 -5.07
C GLY A 528 1.37 10.70 -4.68
N LEU A 529 0.97 10.90 -3.42
CA LEU A 529 -0.38 10.60 -2.95
C LEU A 529 -1.44 11.42 -3.70
N LEU A 530 -1.16 12.71 -3.95
CA LEU A 530 -2.06 13.61 -4.69
C LEU A 530 -2.21 13.17 -6.16
N LEU A 531 -1.08 12.90 -6.83
CA LEU A 531 -1.06 12.43 -8.22
C LEU A 531 -1.77 11.07 -8.35
N GLY A 532 -1.46 10.13 -7.45
CA GLY A 532 -2.09 8.82 -7.38
C GLY A 532 -3.60 8.92 -7.16
N GLY A 533 -4.04 9.70 -6.18
CA GLY A 533 -5.46 9.95 -5.91
C GLY A 533 -6.19 10.53 -7.12
N ALA A 534 -5.61 11.53 -7.78
CA ALA A 534 -6.19 12.12 -8.98
C ALA A 534 -6.27 11.14 -10.16
N SER A 535 -5.22 10.35 -10.41
CA SER A 535 -5.22 9.33 -11.48
C SER A 535 -6.29 8.26 -11.28
N LEU A 536 -6.59 7.93 -10.02
CA LEU A 536 -7.59 6.95 -9.60
C LEU A 536 -8.99 7.56 -9.42
N ARG A 537 -9.13 8.88 -9.63
CA ARG A 537 -10.38 9.65 -9.43
C ARG A 537 -10.93 9.55 -8.00
N THR A 538 -10.03 9.52 -7.03
CA THR A 538 -10.35 9.49 -5.61
C THR A 538 -10.05 10.86 -5.01
N PRO A 539 -11.00 11.49 -4.27
CA PRO A 539 -10.75 12.78 -3.64
C PRO A 539 -9.65 12.67 -2.58
N VAL A 540 -8.79 13.69 -2.50
CA VAL A 540 -7.73 13.81 -1.51
C VAL A 540 -7.93 15.08 -0.69
N ILE A 541 -8.13 14.91 0.62
CA ILE A 541 -8.32 16.03 1.55
C ILE A 541 -6.96 16.46 2.08
N LEU A 542 -6.61 17.72 1.82
CA LEU A 542 -5.36 18.35 2.24
C LEU A 542 -5.45 18.78 3.70
N ASP A 543 -4.35 18.60 4.42
CA ASP A 543 -4.20 19.06 5.81
C ASP A 543 -3.66 20.51 5.87
N GLY A 544 -2.53 20.73 6.54
CA GLY A 544 -1.95 22.04 6.76
C GLY A 544 -0.86 22.44 5.77
N VAL A 545 0.08 23.25 6.26
CA VAL A 545 1.10 23.92 5.44
C VAL A 545 1.97 22.96 4.60
N SER A 546 2.38 21.82 5.14
CA SER A 546 3.22 20.85 4.42
C SER A 546 2.46 20.17 3.27
N ALA A 547 1.17 19.84 3.48
CA ALA A 547 0.30 19.34 2.42
C ALA A 547 0.04 20.41 1.35
N GLY A 548 -0.13 21.68 1.77
CA GLY A 548 -0.23 22.81 0.85
C GLY A 548 1.03 23.03 0.00
N ALA A 549 2.22 22.89 0.60
CA ALA A 549 3.50 22.95 -0.11
C ALA A 549 3.62 21.82 -1.15
N ALA A 550 3.31 20.59 -0.76
CA ALA A 550 3.28 19.46 -1.68
C ALA A 550 2.23 19.63 -2.79
N ALA A 551 1.05 20.20 -2.49
CA ALA A 551 0.04 20.47 -3.51
C ALA A 551 0.48 21.49 -4.56
N LEU A 552 1.31 22.47 -4.20
CA LEU A 552 1.92 23.40 -5.17
C LEU A 552 2.86 22.67 -6.14
N VAL A 553 3.69 21.77 -5.62
CA VAL A 553 4.58 20.93 -6.44
C VAL A 553 3.75 20.02 -7.35
N ALA A 554 2.75 19.33 -6.80
CA ALA A 554 1.90 18.42 -7.56
C ALA A 554 1.17 19.14 -8.71
N ARG A 555 0.68 20.36 -8.47
CA ARG A 555 0.07 21.21 -9.51
C ARG A 555 1.08 21.60 -10.59
N ALA A 556 2.33 21.88 -10.22
CA ALA A 556 3.39 22.18 -11.20
C ALA A 556 3.74 20.96 -12.07
N ILE A 557 3.60 19.75 -11.53
CA ILE A 557 3.76 18.50 -12.30
C ILE A 557 2.53 18.25 -13.20
N ALA A 558 1.32 18.34 -12.65
CA ALA A 558 0.07 18.07 -13.33
C ALA A 558 -1.03 19.02 -12.83
N PRO A 559 -1.34 20.12 -13.54
CA PRO A 559 -2.31 21.12 -13.09
C PRO A 559 -3.69 20.56 -12.75
N GLU A 560 -4.14 19.53 -13.47
CA GLU A 560 -5.42 18.84 -13.28
C GLU A 560 -5.51 18.07 -11.96
N VAL A 561 -4.40 17.85 -11.23
CA VAL A 561 -4.41 17.18 -9.92
C VAL A 561 -5.35 17.84 -8.94
N LEU A 562 -5.52 19.16 -9.03
CA LEU A 562 -6.38 19.95 -8.14
C LEU A 562 -7.85 19.59 -8.26
N ALA A 563 -8.27 18.95 -9.36
CA ALA A 563 -9.62 18.40 -9.49
C ALA A 563 -9.95 17.38 -8.39
N ALA A 564 -8.95 16.68 -7.87
CA ALA A 564 -9.11 15.71 -6.78
C ALA A 564 -8.86 16.33 -5.39
N CYS A 565 -8.23 17.51 -5.29
CA CYS A 565 -7.84 18.10 -4.02
C CYS A 565 -9.00 18.89 -3.38
N ILE A 566 -9.17 18.70 -2.06
CA ILE A 566 -10.08 19.49 -1.23
C ILE A 566 -9.27 20.04 -0.06
N ALA A 567 -9.26 21.36 0.15
CA ALA A 567 -8.56 21.95 1.29
C ALA A 567 -9.34 21.67 2.59
N GLY A 568 -8.73 20.90 3.51
CA GLY A 568 -9.35 20.51 4.77
C GLY A 568 -9.52 21.69 5.71
N HIS A 569 -8.40 22.31 6.10
CA HIS A 569 -8.45 23.46 7.02
C HIS A 569 -7.52 24.60 6.60
N ARG A 570 -7.78 25.80 7.13
CA ARG A 570 -6.82 26.90 7.12
C ARG A 570 -5.87 26.70 8.31
N SER A 571 -4.57 26.58 8.03
CA SER A 571 -3.57 26.50 9.09
C SER A 571 -3.22 27.90 9.60
N ALA A 572 -2.85 27.99 10.88
CA ALA A 572 -2.28 29.21 11.45
C ALA A 572 -0.88 29.54 10.90
N GLU A 573 -0.23 28.64 10.17
CA GLU A 573 1.03 28.92 9.49
C GLU A 573 0.80 29.85 8.28
N PRO A 574 1.49 31.00 8.19
CA PRO A 574 1.20 32.05 7.21
C PRO A 574 1.42 31.57 5.76
N GLY A 575 2.43 30.72 5.53
CA GLY A 575 2.67 30.11 4.22
C GLY A 575 1.47 29.31 3.69
N HIS A 576 0.63 28.74 4.55
CA HIS A 576 -0.51 27.96 4.09
C HIS A 576 -1.55 28.84 3.37
N VAL A 577 -1.77 30.08 3.83
CA VAL A 577 -2.68 31.02 3.16
C VAL A 577 -2.16 31.38 1.76
N ALA A 578 -0.86 31.64 1.63
CA ALA A 578 -0.23 31.89 0.33
C ALA A 578 -0.38 30.69 -0.62
N ALA A 579 -0.17 29.47 -0.10
CA ALA A 579 -0.38 28.25 -0.86
C ALA A 579 -1.83 28.08 -1.34
N LEU A 580 -2.81 28.20 -0.44
CA LEU A 580 -4.24 28.09 -0.77
C LEU A 580 -4.67 29.11 -1.84
N ASN A 581 -4.23 30.36 -1.71
CA ASN A 581 -4.50 31.41 -2.70
C ASN A 581 -3.92 31.06 -4.07
N LYS A 582 -2.67 30.61 -4.13
CA LYS A 582 -2.02 30.21 -5.39
C LYS A 582 -2.68 28.97 -6.02
N LEU A 583 -3.16 28.03 -5.20
CA LEU A 583 -3.87 26.82 -5.62
C LEU A 583 -5.32 27.10 -6.03
N GLY A 584 -5.91 28.23 -5.61
CA GLY A 584 -7.33 28.51 -5.82
C GLY A 584 -8.26 27.63 -4.98
N LEU A 585 -7.75 27.06 -3.88
CA LEU A 585 -8.51 26.20 -2.99
C LEU A 585 -9.01 26.99 -1.78
N ARG A 586 -10.27 26.76 -1.40
CA ARG A 586 -10.88 27.35 -0.20
C ARG A 586 -11.03 26.29 0.89
N PRO A 587 -10.47 26.52 2.10
CA PRO A 587 -10.51 25.53 3.18
C PRO A 587 -11.93 25.38 3.77
N LEU A 588 -12.24 24.18 4.25
CA LEU A 588 -13.52 23.85 4.88
C LEU A 588 -13.60 24.23 6.36
N VAL A 589 -12.47 24.15 7.07
CA VAL A 589 -12.37 24.34 8.52
C VAL A 589 -11.39 25.49 8.82
N ASP A 590 -11.68 26.30 9.82
CA ASP A 590 -10.85 27.44 10.21
C ASP A 590 -10.84 27.55 11.74
N LEU A 591 -9.81 26.96 12.35
CA LEU A 591 -9.70 26.73 13.80
C LEU A 591 -8.30 27.04 14.34
N ASP A 592 -7.48 27.79 13.57
CA ASP A 592 -6.10 28.13 13.92
C ASP A 592 -5.20 26.92 14.23
N LEU A 593 -5.48 25.77 13.60
CA LEU A 593 -4.70 24.54 13.78
C LEU A 593 -3.33 24.65 13.11
N ARG A 594 -2.33 24.01 13.72
CA ARG A 594 -0.93 23.96 13.22
C ARG A 594 -0.17 22.72 13.71
N LEU A 595 -0.90 21.66 14.05
CA LEU A 595 -0.30 20.41 14.51
C LEU A 595 0.31 19.62 13.35
N GLY A 596 -0.39 19.55 12.21
CA GLY A 596 -0.05 18.64 11.12
C GLY A 596 -0.71 17.26 11.33
N GLU A 597 0.01 16.21 10.96
CA GLU A 597 -0.38 14.79 11.17
C GLU A 597 -1.70 14.39 10.47
N GLY A 598 -2.26 15.24 9.60
CA GLY A 598 -3.55 15.02 8.95
C GLY A 598 -4.77 15.41 9.78
N THR A 599 -4.56 16.10 10.91
CA THR A 599 -5.64 16.41 11.86
C THR A 599 -6.71 17.35 11.31
N GLY A 600 -6.33 18.37 10.54
CA GLY A 600 -7.27 19.26 9.86
C GLY A 600 -7.99 18.58 8.70
N ALA A 601 -7.32 17.71 7.96
CA ALA A 601 -7.96 16.88 6.93
C ALA A 601 -9.02 15.94 7.55
N LEU A 602 -8.70 15.29 8.67
CA LEU A 602 -9.61 14.40 9.40
C LEU A 602 -10.86 15.13 9.90
N LEU A 603 -10.70 16.36 10.42
CA LEU A 603 -11.83 17.19 10.85
C LEU A 603 -12.71 17.68 9.69
N ALA A 604 -12.15 17.80 8.49
CA ALA A 604 -12.87 18.19 7.29
C ALA A 604 -13.62 17.02 6.61
N LEU A 605 -13.19 15.78 6.84
CA LEU A 605 -13.79 14.59 6.22
C LEU A 605 -15.31 14.48 6.43
N PRO A 606 -15.88 14.68 7.64
CA PRO A 606 -17.33 14.65 7.83
C PRO A 606 -18.09 15.68 6.98
N LEU A 607 -17.49 16.85 6.72
CA LEU A 607 -18.09 17.87 5.86
C LEU A 607 -18.13 17.38 4.40
N VAL A 608 -17.02 16.82 3.91
CA VAL A 608 -16.94 16.23 2.57
C VAL A 608 -17.94 15.08 2.41
N GLN A 609 -18.02 14.17 3.39
CA GLN A 609 -19.00 13.08 3.41
C GLN A 609 -20.45 13.60 3.40
N SER A 610 -20.74 14.65 4.17
CA SER A 610 -22.06 15.28 4.21
C SER A 610 -22.47 15.84 2.85
N THR A 611 -21.53 16.35 2.05
CA THR A 611 -21.84 16.85 0.69
C THR A 611 -22.34 15.74 -0.22
N ALA A 612 -21.69 14.57 -0.21
CA ALA A 612 -22.10 13.42 -1.01
C ALA A 612 -23.42 12.83 -0.49
N ARG A 613 -23.59 12.73 0.83
CA ARG A 613 -24.85 12.26 1.45
C ARG A 613 -26.02 13.15 1.09
N ALA A 614 -25.85 14.47 1.12
CA ALA A 614 -26.89 15.39 0.67
C ALA A 614 -27.34 15.09 -0.77
N MET A 615 -26.39 14.78 -1.66
CA MET A 615 -26.69 14.34 -3.04
C MET A 615 -27.49 13.05 -3.12
N HIS A 616 -27.35 12.11 -2.19
CA HIS A 616 -28.13 10.87 -2.18
C HIS A 616 -29.48 11.00 -1.47
N GLU A 617 -29.50 11.67 -0.32
CA GLU A 617 -30.55 11.54 0.69
C GLU A 617 -31.55 12.71 0.68
N VAL A 618 -31.17 13.90 0.21
CA VAL A 618 -32.09 15.04 0.14
C VAL A 618 -33.08 14.84 -1.01
N ALA A 619 -34.37 14.85 -0.67
CA ALA A 619 -35.46 14.75 -1.64
C ALA A 619 -35.44 15.92 -2.63
N THR A 620 -36.02 15.69 -3.81
CA THR A 620 -36.36 16.77 -4.74
C THR A 620 -37.74 17.36 -4.45
N PHE A 621 -37.99 18.61 -4.86
CA PHE A 621 -39.30 19.27 -4.72
C PHE A 621 -40.43 18.38 -5.26
N ASP A 622 -40.27 17.83 -6.46
CA ASP A 622 -41.20 16.87 -7.08
C ASP A 622 -41.49 15.66 -6.18
N SER A 623 -40.44 14.99 -5.69
CA SER A 623 -40.59 13.79 -4.86
C SER A 623 -41.16 14.07 -3.47
N ALA A 624 -41.02 15.29 -2.97
CA ALA A 624 -41.49 15.70 -1.65
C ALA A 624 -42.89 16.33 -1.69
N GLY A 625 -43.47 16.56 -2.87
CA GLY A 625 -44.75 17.26 -3.02
C GLY A 625 -44.69 18.72 -2.55
N VAL A 626 -43.51 19.33 -2.57
CA VAL A 626 -43.32 20.74 -2.19
C VAL A 626 -43.38 21.59 -3.46
N THR A 627 -44.27 22.58 -3.49
CA THR A 627 -44.46 23.46 -4.63
C THR A 627 -43.16 24.20 -4.98
N GLU A 628 -42.73 24.09 -6.24
CA GLU A 628 -41.66 24.92 -6.79
C GLU A 628 -42.08 26.40 -6.81
N LYS A 629 -41.11 27.32 -6.70
CA LYS A 629 -41.37 28.75 -6.75
C LYS A 629 -41.29 29.31 -8.16
#